data_AF-A0A8S8XDM1-F1
#
_entry.id   AF-A0A8S8XDM1-F1
#
_cell.length_a   1.000
_cell.length_b   1.000
_cell.length_c   1.000
_cell.angle_alpha   90.00
_cell.angle_beta   90.00
_cell.angle_gamma   90.00
#
_symmetry.space_group_name_H-M   'P 1'
#
loop_
_entity.id
_entity.type
_entity.pdbx_description
1 polymer ?
#
loop_
_entity_poly.entity_id
_entity_poly.type
_entity_poly.pdbx_seq_one_letter_code
_entity_poly.pdbx_strand_id
1 'polypeptide(L)'
;MNVTSVTGYRPTVPSWSGEARSRSRELSKALLDLIGHSVNTLRRQNDPRVILRDVYGLSEGVANTIARHLEEHTLDSFQVPDPNRLIVEQIVSGGMPTYLITSCRGRGFNTALGYFMAGLAEQDGIAVLELSFDENGLLIKPAKKSIREDVDSFQSNDHMEVIERYIVNTQIFAKRFREIWTFIDYTKENRC
;
A
#
# COMPACT_ATOMS: atom_id res chain seq x y z
N MET A 1 30.27 -14.68 -7.06
CA MET A 1 29.37 -13.64 -7.59
C MET A 1 30.05 -12.30 -7.34
N ASN A 2 30.68 -11.71 -8.35
CA ASN A 2 31.23 -10.35 -8.23
C ASN A 2 30.08 -9.36 -8.45
N VAL A 3 29.69 -8.65 -7.39
CA VAL A 3 28.73 -7.55 -7.46
C VAL A 3 29.52 -6.30 -7.89
N THR A 4 29.38 -5.91 -9.14
CA THR A 4 29.80 -4.58 -9.60
C THR A 4 28.90 -3.53 -8.94
N SER A 5 29.49 -2.62 -8.17
CA SER A 5 28.76 -1.49 -7.61
C SER A 5 28.29 -0.58 -8.74
N VAL A 6 26.98 -0.45 -8.89
CA VAL A 6 26.39 0.56 -9.77
C VAL A 6 26.48 1.89 -9.02
N THR A 7 27.57 2.63 -9.23
CA THR A 7 27.74 3.97 -8.66
C THR A 7 26.96 4.99 -9.48
N GLY A 8 26.02 5.70 -8.83
CA GLY A 8 25.40 6.92 -9.37
C GLY A 8 23.90 6.86 -9.67
N TYR A 9 23.29 5.69 -9.81
CA TYR A 9 21.83 5.60 -9.89
C TYR A 9 21.23 5.63 -8.49
N ARG A 10 20.25 6.53 -8.27
CA ARG A 10 19.44 6.47 -7.04
C ARG A 10 18.64 5.17 -7.08
N PRO A 11 18.78 4.28 -6.09
CA PRO A 11 18.01 3.03 -6.07
C PRO A 11 16.52 3.36 -6.02
N THR A 12 15.76 2.70 -6.89
CA THR A 12 14.29 2.63 -6.80
C THR A 12 13.93 1.53 -5.82
N VAL A 13 12.85 1.71 -5.06
CA VAL A 13 12.26 0.64 -4.26
C VAL A 13 11.58 -0.32 -5.24
N PRO A 14 12.06 -1.56 -5.38
CA PRO A 14 11.43 -2.52 -6.28
C PRO A 14 10.01 -2.82 -5.80
N SER A 15 9.07 -2.92 -6.74
CA SER A 15 7.74 -3.44 -6.46
C SER A 15 7.76 -4.97 -6.61
N TRP A 16 7.55 -5.67 -5.51
CA TRP A 16 7.44 -7.14 -5.51
C TRP A 16 5.97 -7.52 -5.57
N SER A 17 5.48 -7.87 -6.76
CA SER A 17 4.19 -8.53 -6.90
C SER A 17 4.41 -10.04 -6.86
N GLY A 18 4.27 -10.64 -5.66
CA GLY A 18 4.17 -12.09 -5.56
C GLY A 18 2.97 -12.61 -6.38
N GLU A 19 3.00 -13.89 -6.77
CA GLU A 19 1.90 -14.54 -7.51
C GLU A 19 0.62 -14.69 -6.68
N ALA A 20 0.73 -14.59 -5.35
CA ALA A 20 -0.39 -14.69 -4.43
C ALA A 20 -1.42 -13.58 -4.69
N ARG A 21 -2.72 -13.90 -4.55
CA ARG A 21 -3.78 -12.89 -4.58
C ARG A 21 -3.62 -11.87 -3.46
N SER A 22 -4.15 -10.67 -3.65
CA SER A 22 -4.24 -9.66 -2.60
C SER A 22 -4.98 -10.22 -1.38
N ARG A 23 -4.65 -9.73 -0.18
CA ARG A 23 -5.46 -9.92 1.02
C ARG A 23 -6.92 -9.54 0.73
N SER A 24 -7.87 -10.35 1.19
CA SER A 24 -9.30 -10.06 1.03
C SER A 24 -9.72 -8.90 1.93
N ARG A 25 -10.85 -8.26 1.60
CA ARG A 25 -11.42 -7.17 2.38
C ARG A 25 -11.77 -7.61 3.81
N GLU A 26 -12.28 -8.83 3.96
CA GLU A 26 -12.65 -9.41 5.26
C GLU A 26 -11.41 -9.62 6.14
N LEU A 27 -10.32 -10.12 5.56
CA LEU A 27 -9.07 -10.33 6.28
C LEU A 27 -8.37 -8.99 6.60
N SER A 28 -8.43 -8.02 5.69
CA SER A 28 -7.98 -6.65 5.98
C SER A 28 -8.77 -6.02 7.13
N LYS A 29 -10.10 -6.21 7.17
CA LYS A 29 -10.92 -5.74 8.29
C LYS A 29 -10.49 -6.40 9.60
N ALA A 30 -10.33 -7.72 9.62
CA ALA A 30 -9.86 -8.43 10.80
C ALA A 30 -8.49 -7.94 11.30
N LEU A 31 -7.56 -7.63 10.38
CA LEU A 31 -6.26 -7.03 10.73
C LEU A 31 -6.42 -5.64 11.35
N LEU A 32 -7.23 -4.77 10.74
CA LEU A 32 -7.49 -3.42 11.25
C LEU A 32 -8.17 -3.46 12.62
N ASP A 33 -9.12 -4.37 12.83
CA ASP A 33 -9.78 -4.58 14.13
C ASP A 33 -8.78 -5.07 15.19
N LEU A 34 -7.87 -5.97 14.83
CA LEU A 34 -6.78 -6.43 15.72
C LEU A 34 -5.84 -5.30 16.13
N ILE A 35 -5.37 -4.50 15.16
CA ILE A 35 -4.52 -3.33 15.43
C ILE A 35 -5.26 -2.33 16.31
N GLY A 36 -6.52 -2.00 15.96
CA GLY A 36 -7.33 -1.03 16.68
C GLY A 36 -7.62 -1.45 18.12
N HIS A 37 -8.01 -2.71 18.36
CA HIS A 37 -8.22 -3.21 19.71
C HIS A 37 -6.93 -3.22 20.54
N SER A 38 -5.81 -3.63 19.95
CA SER A 38 -4.50 -3.67 20.61
C SER A 38 -4.03 -2.28 21.04
N VAL A 39 -4.09 -1.31 20.13
CA VAL A 39 -3.66 0.07 20.39
C VAL A 39 -4.61 0.78 21.37
N ASN A 40 -5.91 0.52 21.29
CA ASN A 40 -6.85 1.05 22.27
C ASN A 40 -6.64 0.47 23.68
N THR A 41 -6.18 -0.78 23.80
CA THR A 41 -5.78 -1.38 25.08
C THR A 41 -4.52 -0.71 25.62
N LEU A 42 -3.49 -0.52 24.78
CA LEU A 42 -2.27 0.20 25.13
C LEU A 42 -2.55 1.63 25.60
N ARG A 43 -3.41 2.38 24.89
CA ARG A 43 -3.81 3.74 25.25
C ARG A 43 -4.54 3.84 26.58
N ARG A 44 -5.20 2.76 27.00
CA ARG A 44 -5.84 2.64 28.32
C ARG A 44 -4.87 2.15 29.41
N GLN A 45 -3.57 2.13 29.11
CA GLN A 45 -2.51 1.64 30.01
C GLN A 45 -2.70 0.18 30.44
N ASN A 46 -3.36 -0.62 29.60
CA ASN A 46 -3.53 -2.05 29.79
C ASN A 46 -2.60 -2.83 28.86
N ASP A 47 -2.28 -4.07 29.24
CA ASP A 47 -1.43 -4.94 28.43
C ASP A 47 -2.21 -5.56 27.24
N PRO A 48 -1.87 -5.25 25.98
CA PRO A 48 -2.53 -5.81 24.80
C PRO A 48 -2.35 -7.33 24.68
N ARG A 49 -1.34 -7.94 25.34
CA ARG A 49 -1.12 -9.39 25.31
C ARG A 49 -2.31 -10.17 25.85
N VAL A 50 -3.05 -9.59 26.80
CA VAL A 50 -4.26 -10.20 27.38
C VAL A 50 -5.32 -10.38 26.30
N ILE A 51 -5.67 -9.31 25.56
CA ILE A 51 -6.69 -9.44 24.50
C ILE A 51 -6.21 -10.28 23.31
N LEU A 52 -4.92 -10.20 22.97
CA LEU A 52 -4.33 -10.98 21.87
C LEU A 52 -4.38 -12.49 22.17
N ARG A 53 -4.23 -12.89 23.43
CA ARG A 53 -4.32 -14.29 23.84
C ARG A 53 -5.75 -14.72 24.12
N ASP A 54 -6.47 -13.99 24.96
CA ASP A 54 -7.72 -14.45 25.55
C ASP A 54 -8.92 -14.25 24.62
N VAL A 55 -8.86 -13.24 23.73
CA VAL A 55 -9.92 -12.95 22.76
C VAL A 55 -9.56 -13.46 21.37
N TYR A 56 -8.34 -13.18 20.91
CA TYR A 56 -7.90 -13.60 19.57
C TYR A 56 -7.29 -15.01 19.51
N GLY A 57 -7.07 -15.67 20.66
CA GLY A 57 -6.56 -17.04 20.71
C GLY A 57 -5.10 -17.20 20.25
N LEU A 58 -4.32 -16.11 20.25
CA LEU A 58 -2.93 -16.16 19.78
C LEU A 58 -2.01 -16.81 20.83
N SER A 59 -0.97 -17.51 20.36
CA SER A 59 0.06 -18.03 21.25
C SER A 59 0.84 -16.92 21.92
N GLU A 60 1.44 -17.21 23.08
CA GLU A 60 2.21 -16.24 23.86
C GLU A 60 3.33 -15.58 23.04
N GLY A 61 4.07 -16.36 22.25
CA GLY A 61 5.13 -15.83 21.40
C GLY A 61 4.62 -14.82 20.36
N VAL A 62 3.52 -15.15 19.68
CA VAL A 62 2.91 -14.29 18.67
C VAL A 62 2.33 -13.02 19.30
N ALA A 63 1.61 -13.17 20.42
CA ALA A 63 1.06 -12.05 21.17
C ALA A 63 2.17 -11.08 21.63
N ASN A 64 3.28 -11.62 22.15
CA ASN A 64 4.43 -10.82 22.56
C ASN A 64 5.06 -10.04 21.41
N THR A 65 5.24 -10.67 20.24
CA THR A 65 5.81 -9.99 19.07
C THR A 65 4.90 -8.87 18.57
N ILE A 66 3.60 -9.12 18.46
CA ILE A 66 2.62 -8.12 18.00
C ILE A 66 2.53 -6.97 19.00
N ALA A 67 2.40 -7.27 20.30
CA ALA A 67 2.33 -6.27 21.35
C ALA A 67 3.55 -5.35 21.32
N ARG A 68 4.76 -5.93 21.29
CA ARG A 68 6.00 -5.14 21.23
C ARG A 68 6.08 -4.27 19.99
N HIS A 69 5.72 -4.79 18.82
CA HIS A 69 5.71 -4.01 17.58
C HIS A 69 4.76 -2.81 17.68
N LEU A 70 3.57 -3.00 18.24
CA LEU A 70 2.59 -1.92 18.40
C LEU A 70 3.00 -0.93 19.50
N GLU A 71 3.62 -1.41 20.59
CA GLU A 71 4.22 -0.57 21.63
C GLU A 71 5.25 0.38 21.01
N GLU A 72 6.23 -0.16 20.28
CA GLU A 72 7.25 0.61 19.56
C GLU A 72 6.63 1.60 18.57
N HIS A 73 5.68 1.14 17.74
CA HIS A 73 4.98 2.01 16.80
C HIS A 73 4.27 3.18 17.51
N THR A 74 3.65 2.94 18.66
CA THR A 74 2.93 3.99 19.39
C THR A 74 3.83 5.02 20.07
N LEU A 75 5.12 4.72 20.25
CA LEU A 75 6.11 5.69 20.74
C LEU A 75 6.43 6.73 19.66
N ASP A 76 6.53 6.30 18.40
CA ASP A 76 6.91 7.17 17.28
C ASP A 76 5.68 7.81 16.61
N SER A 77 4.56 7.08 16.53
CA SER A 77 3.33 7.53 15.89
C SER A 77 2.12 7.27 16.79
N PHE A 78 1.47 8.35 17.21
CA PHE A 78 0.25 8.28 18.05
C PHE A 78 -0.94 7.63 17.34
N GLN A 79 -0.88 7.43 16.02
CA GLN A 79 -2.00 6.96 15.21
C GLN A 79 -1.65 5.64 14.53
N VAL A 80 -2.64 4.79 14.32
CA VAL A 80 -2.53 3.55 13.55
C VAL A 80 -3.54 3.57 12.41
N PRO A 81 -3.31 2.84 11.30
CA PRO A 81 -4.31 2.71 10.25
C PRO A 81 -5.60 2.14 10.83
N ASP A 82 -6.74 2.67 10.38
CA ASP A 82 -8.07 2.20 10.78
C ASP A 82 -9.02 2.21 9.56
N PRO A 83 -10.23 1.63 9.65
CA PRO A 83 -11.17 1.58 8.52
C PRO A 83 -11.55 2.95 7.94
N ASN A 84 -11.37 4.04 8.69
CA ASN A 84 -11.65 5.42 8.30
C ASN A 84 -10.39 6.31 8.23
N ARG A 85 -9.20 5.73 8.43
CA ARG A 85 -7.94 6.47 8.48
C ARG A 85 -6.85 5.80 7.68
N LEU A 86 -6.22 6.59 6.82
CA LEU A 86 -4.94 6.28 6.19
C LEU A 86 -3.86 7.10 6.90
N ILE A 87 -2.69 6.51 7.12
CA ILE A 87 -1.52 7.25 7.60
C ILE A 87 -0.70 7.66 6.39
N VAL A 88 -0.29 8.92 6.32
CA VAL A 88 0.56 9.45 5.26
C VAL A 88 1.81 10.06 5.89
N GLU A 89 2.97 9.47 5.59
CA GLU A 89 4.27 9.90 6.11
C GLU A 89 5.13 10.41 4.96
N GLN A 90 5.68 11.61 5.12
CA GLN A 90 6.64 12.16 4.16
C GLN A 90 8.07 11.76 4.56
N ILE A 91 8.77 11.05 3.68
CA ILE A 91 10.18 10.70 3.84
C ILE A 91 11.03 11.89 3.35
N VAL A 92 11.70 12.57 4.28
CA VAL A 92 12.46 13.82 4.03
C VAL A 92 13.85 13.57 3.43
N SER A 93 14.32 12.31 3.42
CA SER A 93 15.70 11.94 3.06
C SER A 93 16.00 11.94 1.55
N GLY A 94 15.00 12.06 0.67
CA GLY A 94 15.18 12.06 -0.78
C GLY A 94 15.03 13.46 -1.36
N GLY A 95 15.90 13.86 -2.30
CA GLY A 95 15.78 15.16 -2.98
C GLY A 95 14.48 15.36 -3.79
N MET A 96 13.58 14.36 -3.80
CA MET A 96 12.22 14.42 -4.34
C MET A 96 11.24 14.06 -3.22
N PRO A 97 10.05 14.68 -3.17
CA PRO A 97 9.00 14.31 -2.22
C PRO A 97 8.71 12.81 -2.34
N THR A 98 8.74 12.11 -1.22
CA THR A 98 8.44 10.67 -1.15
C THR A 98 7.46 10.45 -0.02
N TYR A 99 6.37 9.74 -0.30
CA TYR A 99 5.31 9.49 0.67
C TYR A 99 5.10 7.99 0.85
N LEU A 100 5.02 7.57 2.10
CA LEU A 100 4.57 6.25 2.50
C LEU A 100 3.14 6.37 3.02
N ILE A 101 2.21 5.60 2.45
CA ILE A 101 0.81 5.59 2.84
C ILE A 101 0.48 4.22 3.40
N THR A 102 0.17 4.17 4.69
CA THR A 102 -0.18 2.93 5.38
C THR A 102 -1.69 2.80 5.52
N SER A 103 -2.26 1.73 4.96
CA SER A 103 -3.71 1.48 4.91
C SER A 103 -4.13 0.16 5.56
N CYS A 104 -3.28 -0.88 5.49
CA CYS A 104 -3.60 -2.27 5.83
C CYS A 104 -4.78 -2.91 5.07
N ARG A 105 -5.25 -2.29 3.97
CA ARG A 105 -6.45 -2.70 3.20
C ARG A 105 -6.18 -3.68 2.05
N GLY A 106 -4.97 -4.23 2.00
CA GLY A 106 -4.57 -5.21 1.00
C GLY A 106 -4.06 -4.56 -0.28
N ARG A 107 -3.28 -5.34 -1.04
CA ARG A 107 -2.57 -4.85 -2.22
C ARG A 107 -3.50 -4.32 -3.31
N GLY A 108 -4.65 -4.95 -3.55
CA GLY A 108 -5.62 -4.49 -4.54
C GLY A 108 -6.13 -3.07 -4.25
N PHE A 109 -6.46 -2.79 -2.98
CA PHE A 109 -6.85 -1.45 -2.54
C PHE A 109 -5.70 -0.46 -2.71
N ASN A 110 -4.49 -0.82 -2.28
CA ASN A 110 -3.31 0.04 -2.35
C ASN A 110 -2.91 0.38 -3.79
N THR A 111 -3.01 -0.59 -4.71
CA THR A 111 -2.77 -0.36 -6.14
C THR A 111 -3.79 0.59 -6.74
N ALA A 112 -5.08 0.40 -6.45
CA ALA A 112 -6.14 1.30 -6.94
C ALA A 112 -5.96 2.72 -6.40
N LEU A 113 -5.73 2.86 -5.08
CA LEU A 113 -5.45 4.15 -4.44
C LEU A 113 -4.22 4.83 -5.05
N GLY A 114 -3.15 4.07 -5.28
CA GLY A 114 -1.94 4.58 -5.89
C GLY A 114 -2.13 5.13 -7.29
N TYR A 115 -2.85 4.40 -8.15
CA TYR A 115 -3.17 4.89 -9.50
C TYR A 115 -4.13 6.06 -9.49
N PHE A 116 -5.08 6.09 -8.56
CA PHE A 116 -5.93 7.25 -8.37
C PHE A 116 -5.10 8.50 -8.03
N MET A 117 -4.22 8.40 -7.03
CA MET A 117 -3.33 9.50 -6.63
C MET A 117 -2.36 9.92 -7.74
N ALA A 118 -1.89 8.97 -8.54
CA ALA A 118 -1.02 9.26 -9.66
C ALA A 118 -1.75 9.93 -10.83
N GLY A 119 -2.99 9.51 -11.09
CA GLY A 119 -3.87 10.16 -12.06
C GLY A 119 -4.19 11.61 -11.68
N LEU A 120 -4.51 11.86 -10.39
CA LEU A 120 -4.67 13.23 -9.88
C LEU A 120 -3.40 14.06 -10.06
N ALA A 121 -2.24 13.51 -9.71
CA ALA A 121 -0.96 14.19 -9.90
C ALA A 121 -0.70 14.52 -11.39
N GLU A 122 -1.01 13.60 -12.30
CA GLU A 122 -0.84 13.82 -13.74
C GLU A 122 -1.78 14.90 -14.29
N GLN A 123 -3.03 14.98 -13.80
CA GLN A 123 -3.96 16.06 -14.13
C GLN A 123 -3.41 17.45 -13.76
N ASP A 124 -2.65 17.52 -12.67
CA ASP A 124 -1.96 18.75 -12.22
C ASP A 124 -0.61 18.98 -12.94
N GLY A 125 -0.29 18.17 -13.95
CA GLY A 125 1.00 18.22 -14.66
C GLY A 125 2.18 17.81 -13.78
N ILE A 126 1.95 16.92 -12.81
CA ILE A 126 2.95 16.37 -11.90
C ILE A 126 3.26 14.93 -12.28
N ALA A 127 4.42 14.71 -12.87
CA ALA A 127 4.89 13.36 -13.15
C ALA A 127 5.09 12.57 -11.84
N VAL A 128 4.65 11.32 -11.82
CA VAL A 128 4.95 10.35 -10.75
C VAL A 128 6.14 9.52 -11.18
N LEU A 129 7.25 9.67 -10.45
CA LEU A 129 8.53 9.03 -10.77
C LEU A 129 8.59 7.58 -10.29
N GLU A 130 7.91 7.28 -9.18
CA GLU A 130 7.93 5.97 -8.57
C GLU A 130 6.61 5.65 -7.88
N LEU A 131 6.16 4.40 -8.05
CA LEU A 131 5.00 3.82 -7.38
C LEU A 131 5.35 2.39 -6.96
N SER A 132 5.09 2.07 -5.70
CA SER A 132 5.23 0.71 -5.17
C SER A 132 4.08 0.41 -4.21
N PHE A 133 3.65 -0.86 -4.17
CA PHE A 133 2.46 -1.30 -3.44
C PHE A 133 2.72 -2.64 -2.77
N ASP A 134 2.25 -2.80 -1.54
CA ASP A 134 2.18 -4.09 -0.86
C ASP A 134 0.81 -4.28 -0.17
N GLU A 135 0.68 -5.27 0.71
CA GLU A 135 -0.56 -5.55 1.43
C GLU A 135 -0.93 -4.50 2.50
N ASN A 136 0.06 -3.73 2.96
CA ASN A 136 -0.06 -2.84 4.11
C ASN A 136 -0.05 -1.36 3.72
N GLY A 137 0.52 -1.01 2.58
CA GLY A 137 0.58 0.36 2.11
C GLY A 137 1.05 0.52 0.67
N LEU A 138 1.36 1.78 0.35
CA LEU A 138 1.97 2.17 -0.91
C LEU A 138 3.03 3.24 -0.71
N LEU A 139 4.00 3.28 -1.61
CA LEU A 139 4.98 4.34 -1.73
C LEU A 139 4.73 5.09 -3.03
N ILE A 140 4.72 6.42 -2.96
CA ILE A 140 4.58 7.29 -4.12
C ILE A 140 5.64 8.40 -4.08
N LYS A 141 6.33 8.60 -5.20
CA LYS A 141 7.37 9.62 -5.37
C LYS A 141 7.04 10.53 -6.55
N PRO A 142 6.33 11.64 -6.33
CA PRO A 142 6.08 12.63 -7.37
C PRO A 142 7.31 13.51 -7.67
N ALA A 143 7.34 14.11 -8.85
CA ALA A 143 8.42 15.01 -9.29
C ALA A 143 8.41 16.38 -8.58
N LYS A 144 7.25 16.82 -8.09
CA LYS A 144 7.11 17.97 -7.19
C LYS A 144 6.08 17.62 -6.13
N LYS A 145 5.95 18.46 -5.11
CA LYS A 145 5.02 18.22 -4.02
C LYS A 145 3.59 18.21 -4.59
N SER A 146 3.02 17.02 -4.80
CA SER A 146 1.66 16.83 -5.32
C SER A 146 0.67 16.40 -4.25
N ILE A 147 1.16 15.82 -3.15
CA ILE A 147 0.29 15.15 -2.17
C ILE A 147 -0.01 16.11 -1.01
N ARG A 148 -0.55 17.28 -1.32
CA ARG A 148 -1.05 18.20 -0.29
C ARG A 148 -2.54 18.49 -0.47
N GLU A 149 -3.26 18.06 0.56
CA GLU A 149 -4.33 18.80 1.24
C GLU A 149 -5.71 18.84 0.58
N ASP A 150 -5.85 18.53 -0.70
CA ASP A 150 -7.15 18.61 -1.34
C ASP A 150 -7.98 17.33 -1.14
N VAL A 151 -8.57 17.19 0.05
CA VAL A 151 -9.63 16.20 0.33
C VAL A 151 -10.79 16.35 -0.65
N ASP A 152 -11.03 17.56 -1.17
CA ASP A 152 -12.12 17.81 -2.11
C ASP A 152 -11.82 17.14 -3.45
N SER A 153 -10.57 17.10 -3.90
CA SER A 153 -10.14 16.29 -5.07
C SER A 153 -10.40 14.79 -4.89
N PHE A 154 -10.31 14.25 -3.66
CA PHE A 154 -10.67 12.86 -3.39
C PHE A 154 -12.20 12.63 -3.39
N GLN A 155 -13.00 13.65 -3.08
CA GLN A 155 -14.45 13.55 -2.97
C GLN A 155 -15.21 13.94 -4.24
N SER A 156 -14.65 14.86 -5.04
CA SER A 156 -15.30 15.46 -6.20
C SER A 156 -15.00 14.77 -7.53
N ASN A 157 -13.91 13.99 -7.59
CA ASN A 157 -13.55 13.26 -8.80
C ASN A 157 -14.24 11.90 -8.91
N ASP A 158 -14.57 11.52 -10.15
CA ASP A 158 -14.90 10.14 -10.45
C ASP A 158 -13.62 9.29 -10.41
N HIS A 159 -13.40 8.62 -9.28
CA HIS A 159 -12.26 7.74 -9.07
C HIS A 159 -12.12 6.66 -10.15
N MET A 160 -13.22 6.16 -10.71
CA MET A 160 -13.16 5.16 -11.78
C MET A 160 -12.59 5.76 -13.05
N GLU A 161 -13.09 6.93 -13.46
CA GLU A 161 -12.60 7.61 -14.66
C GLU A 161 -11.12 7.97 -14.56
N VAL A 162 -10.68 8.49 -13.40
CA VAL A 162 -9.28 8.86 -13.15
C VAL A 162 -8.38 7.61 -13.25
N ILE A 163 -8.77 6.51 -12.60
CA ILE A 163 -8.00 5.26 -12.62
C ILE A 163 -7.95 4.69 -14.04
N GLU A 164 -9.07 4.65 -14.76
CA GLU A 164 -9.14 4.11 -16.12
C GLU A 164 -8.24 4.86 -17.09
N ARG A 165 -8.22 6.19 -17.03
CA ARG A 165 -7.33 7.00 -17.87
C ARG A 165 -5.86 6.74 -17.55
N TYR A 166 -5.52 6.65 -16.26
CA TYR A 166 -4.13 6.45 -15.84
C TYR A 166 -3.62 5.03 -16.12
N ILE A 167 -4.43 4.01 -15.84
CA ILE A 167 -3.97 2.61 -15.80
C ILE A 167 -3.52 2.09 -17.16
N VAL A 168 -4.08 2.60 -18.26
CA VAL A 168 -3.76 2.15 -19.63
C VAL A 168 -2.27 2.30 -19.96
N ASN A 169 -1.62 3.33 -19.43
CA ASN A 169 -0.20 3.60 -19.68
C ASN A 169 0.75 2.90 -18.69
N THR A 170 0.24 2.03 -17.83
CA THR A 170 1.03 1.39 -16.77
C THR A 170 1.61 0.04 -17.19
N GLN A 171 2.72 -0.35 -16.55
CA GLN A 171 3.34 -1.66 -16.75
C GLN A 171 2.42 -2.83 -16.33
N ILE A 172 1.55 -2.63 -15.33
CA ILE A 172 0.61 -3.69 -14.91
C ILE A 172 -0.42 -3.96 -16.01
N PHE A 173 -0.93 -2.91 -16.67
CA PHE A 173 -1.86 -3.07 -17.78
C PHE A 173 -1.17 -3.79 -18.94
N ALA A 174 0.01 -3.32 -19.34
CA ALA A 174 0.78 -3.96 -20.42
C ALA A 174 1.07 -5.46 -20.14
N LYS A 175 1.42 -5.79 -18.89
CA LYS A 175 1.65 -7.19 -18.47
C LYS A 175 0.37 -8.03 -18.53
N ARG A 176 -0.73 -7.57 -17.92
CA ARG A 176 -2.00 -8.29 -17.89
C ARG A 176 -2.62 -8.44 -19.27
N PHE A 177 -2.52 -7.40 -20.10
CA PHE A 177 -2.95 -7.44 -21.49
C PHE A 177 -2.19 -8.52 -22.28
N ARG A 178 -0.87 -8.61 -22.10
CA ARG A 178 -0.05 -9.66 -22.72
C ARG A 178 -0.46 -11.07 -22.28
N GLU A 179 -0.75 -11.28 -20.99
CA GLU A 179 -1.21 -12.58 -20.47
C GLU A 179 -2.53 -13.02 -21.11
N ILE A 180 -3.49 -12.09 -21.25
CA ILE A 180 -4.78 -12.36 -21.92
C ILE A 180 -4.56 -12.67 -23.40
N TRP A 181 -3.74 -11.86 -24.08
CA TRP A 181 -3.46 -12.05 -25.50
C TRP A 181 -2.89 -13.44 -25.80
N THR A 182 -1.87 -13.85 -25.04
CA THR A 182 -1.27 -15.19 -25.17
C THR A 182 -2.28 -16.32 -24.94
N PHE A 183 -3.20 -16.16 -23.98
CA PHE A 183 -4.25 -17.14 -23.73
C PHE A 183 -5.24 -17.25 -24.92
N ILE A 184 -5.64 -16.12 -25.50
CA ILE A 184 -6.55 -16.09 -26.65
C ILE A 184 -5.90 -16.82 -27.84
N ASP A 185 -4.64 -16.52 -28.15
CA ASP A 185 -3.92 -17.16 -29.27
C ASP A 185 -3.82 -18.69 -29.06
N TYR A 186 -3.47 -19.14 -27.86
CA TYR A 186 -3.45 -20.57 -27.51
C TYR A 186 -4.81 -21.25 -27.70
N THR A 187 -5.91 -20.59 -27.31
CA THR A 187 -7.26 -21.17 -27.48
C THR A 187 -7.74 -21.19 -28.93
N LYS A 188 -7.19 -20.35 -29.80
CA LYS A 188 -7.48 -20.38 -31.25
C LYS A 188 -6.74 -21.52 -31.94
N GLU A 189 -5.48 -21.75 -31.60
CA GLU A 189 -4.67 -22.84 -32.17
C GLU A 189 -5.19 -24.23 -31.78
N ASN A 190 -5.74 -24.41 -30.58
CA ASN A 190 -6.23 -25.70 -30.08
C ASN A 190 -7.73 -25.97 -30.33
N ARG A 191 -8.40 -25.14 -31.14
CA ARG A 191 -9.80 -25.36 -31.58
C ARG A 191 -9.94 -25.80 -33.04
N CYS A 192 -8.83 -26.13 -33.71
CA CYS A 192 -8.80 -26.74 -35.04
C CYS A 192 -8.52 -28.24 -34.96
#